data_AF-A0A2H6BG32-F1
#
_entry.id   AF-A0A2H6BG32-F1
#
_cell.length_a   1.000
_cell.length_b   1.000
_cell.length_c   1.000
_cell.angle_alpha   90.00
_cell.angle_beta   90.00
_cell.angle_gamma   90.00
#
_symmetry.space_group_name_H-M   'P 1'
#
loop_
_entity.id
_entity.type
_entity.pdbx_description
1 polymer ?
#
loop_
_entity_poly.entity_id
_entity_poly.type
_entity_poly.pdbx_seq_one_letter_code
_entity_poly.pdbx_strand_id
1 'polypeptide(L)'
;MPPLIDPRRGDIEDDASSTKVWSLASLAGWVLVEISLPKLLLSWLLLVGLPCLLLGVAPLAATAWLSTVSRTALDAFSGVAPFVALAAALIVAGVGGRPAFRLAERSFWSLNALAVQPSFVLCREAMRHFVGRRLSLWLRRDGARVGQVTAIAAAVLMSCLAGAAAWLAWPHSRWIGSWSDLASPLTLLGASFANSVVLFGAYVACGSLAWGGADAAMGQPVTLDAYDPEPGCKVWRVAHLSDLHAVGERFGFRIESGRSGPQGNARLTATFEALARADAAEPLDLVLVTGDMTDAGRSSEWAEFLEALETLDPALRERMLFLPGNHDVNVVDRSNPARLDLPFSPGKRLRELRALGLLADLQAERVVVAGPKATFDATLAEWLAPHAQALASFVRTGRGKRGRDVSTLWDEAFPMVRLPATPDGLGVILLNSNADTHFSFTNALGMLPAEQERRTTAVIRAHPEASWLVALHHHLVEYPRPTRSLSERIGTALINGSWFLRQLKPAARRVVVMHGHRHVDWTGRCGELRIVSAPSPVMGRPHFWIQRFGASGGRLTLLKPQRVDIAEPPRMAAPGVGAAGESVT
;
A
#
# COMPACT_ATOMS: atom_id res chain seq x y z
N MET A 1 4.67 -1.74 -30.51
CA MET A 1 6.05 -1.41 -30.09
C MET A 1 6.63 -2.62 -29.36
N PRO A 2 7.95 -2.84 -29.34
CA PRO A 2 8.52 -3.89 -28.48
C PRO A 2 8.17 -3.58 -27.01
N PRO A 3 7.95 -4.62 -26.17
CA PRO A 3 7.62 -4.43 -24.75
C PRO A 3 8.76 -3.70 -24.03
N LEU A 4 8.41 -2.85 -23.07
CA LEU A 4 9.40 -2.12 -22.28
C LEU A 4 10.24 -3.08 -21.42
N ILE A 5 9.61 -4.14 -20.92
CA ILE A 5 10.24 -5.24 -20.19
C ILE A 5 9.62 -6.54 -20.68
N ASP A 6 10.47 -7.51 -21.05
CA ASP A 6 10.03 -8.86 -21.35
C ASP A 6 10.45 -9.80 -20.21
N PRO A 7 9.53 -10.21 -19.32
CA PRO A 7 9.86 -11.01 -18.15
C PRO A 7 10.35 -12.42 -18.50
N ARG A 8 10.06 -12.90 -19.72
CA ARG A 8 10.53 -14.21 -20.23
C ARG A 8 12.04 -14.26 -20.43
N ARG A 9 12.70 -13.10 -20.49
CA ARG A 9 14.16 -12.99 -20.62
C ARG A 9 14.88 -12.98 -19.27
N GLY A 10 14.14 -13.02 -18.17
CA GLY A 10 14.66 -12.83 -16.82
C GLY A 10 15.18 -11.41 -16.59
N ASP A 11 15.67 -11.17 -15.37
CA ASP A 11 16.34 -9.93 -15.01
C ASP A 11 17.42 -10.13 -13.95
N ILE A 12 17.93 -9.03 -13.36
CA ILE A 12 19.07 -9.09 -12.44
C ILE A 12 18.80 -9.94 -11.18
N GLU A 13 17.53 -10.16 -10.80
CA GLU A 13 17.17 -11.02 -9.69
C GLU A 13 17.47 -12.50 -9.98
N ASP A 14 17.33 -12.92 -11.25
CA ASP A 14 17.64 -14.28 -11.71
C ASP A 14 19.15 -14.57 -11.67
N ASP A 15 19.97 -13.52 -11.75
CA ASP A 15 21.43 -13.59 -11.67
C ASP A 15 21.99 -13.53 -10.24
N ALA A 16 21.16 -13.43 -9.19
CA ALA A 16 21.60 -13.12 -7.83
C ALA A 16 22.65 -14.09 -7.26
N SER A 17 22.59 -15.37 -7.64
CA SER A 17 23.55 -16.41 -7.22
C SER A 17 24.56 -16.78 -8.31
N SER A 18 24.56 -16.09 -9.46
CA SER A 18 25.37 -16.44 -10.62
C SER A 18 26.83 -15.99 -10.43
N THR A 19 27.75 -16.95 -10.28
CA THR A 19 29.20 -16.69 -10.24
C THR A 19 29.78 -16.20 -11.58
N LYS A 20 29.00 -16.30 -12.66
CA LYS A 20 29.36 -15.74 -13.97
C LYS A 20 29.12 -14.23 -14.05
N VAL A 21 28.23 -13.71 -13.22
CA VAL A 21 27.86 -12.29 -13.16
C VAL A 21 28.53 -11.61 -11.97
N TRP A 22 28.59 -12.29 -10.82
CA TRP A 22 29.13 -11.76 -9.58
C TRP A 22 30.45 -12.43 -9.19
N SER A 23 31.40 -11.63 -8.69
CA SER A 23 32.64 -12.18 -8.11
C SER A 23 32.35 -12.92 -6.80
N LEU A 24 33.18 -13.92 -6.45
CA LEU A 24 33.08 -14.64 -5.18
C LEU A 24 33.14 -13.70 -3.96
N ALA A 25 33.93 -12.63 -4.03
CA ALA A 25 33.98 -11.61 -2.98
C ALA A 25 32.65 -10.85 -2.84
N SER A 26 31.96 -10.58 -3.95
CA SER A 26 30.63 -9.96 -3.93
C SER A 26 29.63 -10.89 -3.27
N LEU A 27 29.59 -12.17 -3.68
CA LEU A 27 28.72 -13.19 -3.11
C LEU A 27 28.98 -13.42 -1.61
N ALA A 28 30.24 -13.46 -1.18
CA ALA A 28 30.60 -13.54 0.24
C ALA A 28 30.11 -12.31 1.04
N GLY A 29 30.18 -11.11 0.44
CA GLY A 29 29.61 -9.89 1.02
C GLY A 29 28.09 -9.97 1.20
N TRP A 30 27.36 -10.51 0.21
CA TRP A 30 25.92 -10.76 0.34
C TRP A 30 25.60 -11.69 1.50
N VAL A 31 26.32 -12.80 1.63
CA VAL A 31 26.14 -13.77 2.74
C VAL A 31 26.31 -13.10 4.11
N LEU A 32 27.33 -12.24 4.28
CA LEU A 32 27.55 -11.51 5.53
C LEU A 32 26.40 -10.55 5.88
N VAL A 33 25.79 -9.92 4.87
CA VAL A 33 24.63 -9.03 5.03
C VAL A 33 23.33 -9.82 5.24
N GLU A 34 23.27 -11.07 4.78
CA GLU A 34 22.08 -11.92 4.85
C GLU A 34 21.90 -12.59 6.22
N ILE A 35 22.94 -12.62 7.06
CA ILE A 35 22.82 -13.02 8.47
C ILE A 35 21.89 -12.04 9.20
N SER A 36 20.80 -12.56 9.74
CA SER A 36 19.57 -11.81 10.02
C SER A 36 19.65 -10.80 11.17
N LEU A 37 20.44 -11.06 12.23
CA LEU A 37 20.50 -10.16 13.40
C LEU A 37 21.17 -8.82 13.08
N PRO A 38 22.36 -8.76 12.44
CA PRO A 38 22.94 -7.51 11.96
C PRO A 38 22.01 -6.74 11.01
N LYS A 39 21.38 -7.46 10.06
CA LYS A 39 20.45 -6.86 9.09
C LYS A 39 19.22 -6.26 9.77
N LEU A 40 18.65 -6.98 10.75
CA LEU A 40 17.52 -6.53 11.55
C LEU A 40 17.88 -5.31 12.39
N LEU A 41 19.02 -5.34 13.09
CA LEU A 41 19.50 -4.21 13.88
C LEU A 41 19.71 -2.98 13.00
N LEU A 42 20.35 -3.14 11.84
CA LEU A 42 20.57 -2.05 10.89
C LEU A 42 19.24 -1.49 10.36
N SER A 43 18.30 -2.35 9.94
CA SER A 43 16.97 -1.91 9.51
C SER A 43 16.22 -1.17 10.62
N TRP A 44 16.27 -1.67 11.86
CA TRP A 44 15.63 -1.00 13.01
C TRP A 44 16.28 0.37 13.28
N LEU A 45 17.61 0.45 13.25
CA LEU A 45 18.33 1.70 13.42
C LEU A 45 17.99 2.71 12.31
N LEU A 46 17.84 2.27 11.07
CA LEU A 46 17.55 3.16 9.93
C LEU A 46 16.08 3.60 9.88
N LEU A 47 15.14 2.70 10.16
CA LEU A 47 13.69 2.94 10.03
C LEU A 47 13.05 3.54 11.28
N VAL A 48 13.64 3.29 12.47
CA VAL A 48 13.06 3.72 13.75
C VAL A 48 14.08 4.52 14.56
N GLY A 49 15.25 3.95 14.84
CA GLY A 49 16.24 4.54 15.75
C GLY A 49 16.70 5.93 15.34
N LEU A 50 17.18 6.08 14.10
CA LEU A 50 17.69 7.33 13.55
C LEU A 50 16.58 8.38 13.41
N PRO A 51 15.40 8.09 12.81
CA PRO A 51 14.25 8.99 12.84
C PRO A 51 13.88 9.49 14.24
N CYS A 52 13.84 8.59 15.23
CA CYS A 52 13.60 8.93 16.63
C CYS A 52 14.68 9.89 17.15
N LEU A 53 15.96 9.56 17.00
CA LEU A 53 17.04 10.41 17.51
C LEU A 53 17.04 11.79 16.85
N LEU A 54 16.84 11.87 15.54
CA LEU A 54 16.79 13.14 14.80
C LEU A 54 15.65 14.04 15.31
N LEU A 55 14.47 13.46 15.56
CA LEU A 55 13.33 14.20 16.12
C LEU A 55 13.66 14.78 17.51
N GLY A 56 14.39 14.04 18.33
CA GLY A 56 14.74 14.43 19.70
C GLY A 56 15.91 15.40 19.82
N VAL A 57 16.85 15.35 18.86
CA VAL A 57 17.94 16.32 18.72
C VAL A 57 17.40 17.67 18.22
N ALA A 58 16.33 17.69 17.42
CA ALA A 58 15.86 18.90 16.77
C ALA A 58 15.60 20.09 17.73
N PRO A 59 14.92 19.92 18.88
CA PRO A 59 14.76 21.00 19.86
C PRO A 59 16.08 21.52 20.44
N LEU A 60 17.04 20.63 20.70
CA LEU A 60 18.35 20.98 21.22
C LEU A 60 19.16 21.78 20.19
N ALA A 61 19.16 21.33 18.94
CA ALA A 61 19.82 22.03 17.84
C ALA A 61 19.17 23.40 17.58
N ALA A 62 17.84 23.47 17.59
CA ALA A 62 17.09 24.71 17.39
C ALA A 62 17.38 25.74 18.49
N THR A 63 17.39 25.33 19.76
CA THR A 63 17.70 26.23 20.88
C THR A 63 19.17 26.62 20.95
N ALA A 64 20.10 25.71 20.64
CA ALA A 64 21.52 26.02 20.50
C ALA A 64 21.75 27.08 19.42
N TRP A 65 21.10 26.92 18.27
CA TRP A 65 21.15 27.89 17.17
C TRP A 65 20.54 29.23 17.58
N LEU A 66 19.33 29.23 18.16
CA LEU A 66 18.66 30.45 18.61
C LEU A 66 19.54 31.22 19.62
N SER A 67 20.16 30.53 20.58
CA SER A 67 21.07 31.15 21.55
C SER A 67 22.30 31.77 20.89
N THR A 68 22.78 31.19 19.78
CA THR A 68 23.94 31.68 19.03
C THR A 68 23.54 32.96 18.29
N VAL A 69 22.42 32.92 17.56
CA VAL A 69 21.87 34.06 16.83
C VAL A 69 21.53 35.21 17.78
N SER A 70 20.88 34.93 18.91
CA SER A 70 20.53 35.96 19.90
C SER A 70 21.78 36.63 20.48
N ARG A 71 22.83 35.87 20.81
CA ARG A 71 24.11 36.45 21.27
C ARG A 71 24.75 37.32 20.18
N THR A 72 24.86 36.81 18.96
CA THR A 72 25.43 37.57 17.83
C THR A 72 24.62 38.83 17.49
N ALA A 73 23.29 38.79 17.64
CA ALA A 73 22.42 39.94 17.43
C ALA A 73 22.54 40.98 18.56
N LEU A 74 22.71 40.55 19.80
CA LEU A 74 23.00 41.44 20.94
C LEU A 74 24.38 42.10 20.80
N ASP A 75 25.36 41.37 20.25
CA ASP A 75 26.70 41.90 19.96
C ASP A 75 26.71 42.81 18.71
N ALA A 76 25.61 42.86 17.93
CA ALA A 76 25.52 43.68 16.72
C ALA A 76 25.46 45.18 16.96
N PHE A 77 25.39 45.62 18.21
CA PHE A 77 25.50 47.03 18.59
C PHE A 77 26.95 47.57 18.56
N SER A 78 27.98 46.74 18.32
CA SER A 78 29.40 47.16 18.38
C SER A 78 30.17 47.11 17.05
N GLY A 79 29.52 46.99 15.87
CA GLY A 79 30.20 47.13 14.57
C GLY A 79 29.58 46.35 13.41
N VAL A 80 30.28 46.28 12.27
CA VAL A 80 29.82 45.62 11.02
C VAL A 80 30.03 44.09 11.03
N ALA A 81 31.05 43.59 11.74
CA ALA A 81 31.37 42.16 11.78
C ALA A 81 30.24 41.25 12.32
N PRO A 82 29.46 41.63 13.35
CA PRO A 82 28.31 40.87 13.81
C PRO A 82 27.17 40.77 12.77
N PHE A 83 26.98 41.78 11.92
CA PHE A 83 25.98 41.70 10.83
C PHE A 83 26.38 40.67 9.77
N VAL A 84 27.68 40.60 9.42
CA VAL A 84 28.21 39.58 8.50
C VAL A 84 28.10 38.19 9.14
N ALA A 85 28.41 38.06 10.43
CA ALA A 85 28.27 36.80 11.16
C ALA A 85 26.79 36.35 11.26
N LEU A 86 25.87 37.28 11.51
CA LEU A 86 24.43 37.02 11.53
C LEU A 86 23.92 36.61 10.14
N ALA A 87 24.33 37.31 9.08
CA ALA A 87 23.99 36.94 7.70
C ALA A 87 24.53 35.55 7.35
N ALA A 88 25.77 35.23 7.71
CA ALA A 88 26.35 33.90 7.52
C ALA A 88 25.58 32.83 8.32
N ALA A 89 25.21 33.10 9.58
CA ALA A 89 24.43 32.19 10.40
C ALA A 89 23.01 31.95 9.84
N LEU A 90 22.37 32.98 9.29
CA LEU A 90 21.08 32.88 8.59
C LEU A 90 21.20 32.13 7.26
N ILE A 91 22.29 32.30 6.52
CA ILE A 91 22.58 31.53 5.30
C ILE A 91 22.81 30.06 5.65
N VAL A 92 23.62 29.76 6.67
CA VAL A 92 23.83 28.39 7.17
C VAL A 92 22.52 27.76 7.64
N ALA A 93 21.65 28.53 8.31
CA ALA A 93 20.31 28.08 8.67
C ALA A 93 19.40 27.85 7.44
N GLY A 94 19.51 28.68 6.41
CA GLY A 94 18.76 28.51 5.16
C GLY A 94 19.22 27.30 4.33
N VAL A 95 20.54 27.07 4.25
CA VAL A 95 21.16 26.00 3.47
C VAL A 95 21.12 24.66 4.21
N GLY A 96 21.39 24.63 5.52
CA GLY A 96 21.41 23.42 6.35
C GLY A 96 20.09 23.11 7.07
N GLY A 97 19.36 24.15 7.50
CA GLY A 97 18.12 24.00 8.27
C GLY A 97 16.95 23.47 7.42
N ARG A 98 16.86 23.86 6.13
CA ARG A 98 15.83 23.32 5.23
C ARG A 98 15.97 21.81 5.00
N PRO A 99 17.14 21.26 4.64
CA PRO A 99 17.35 19.82 4.55
C PRO A 99 17.13 19.09 5.89
N ALA A 100 17.64 19.63 6.99
CA ALA A 100 17.47 19.02 8.32
C ALA A 100 16.01 18.98 8.77
N PHE A 101 15.25 20.05 8.55
CA PHE A 101 13.81 20.10 8.80
C PHE A 101 13.06 19.10 7.95
N ARG A 102 13.33 19.04 6.62
CA ARG A 102 12.72 18.05 5.73
C ARG A 102 13.05 16.62 6.16
N LEU A 103 14.25 16.37 6.66
CA LEU A 103 14.64 15.07 7.18
C LEU A 103 13.89 14.72 8.48
N ALA A 104 13.77 15.66 9.41
CA ALA A 104 13.00 15.49 10.65
C ALA A 104 11.50 15.30 10.37
N GLU A 105 10.95 16.06 9.42
CA GLU A 105 9.58 15.92 8.94
C GLU A 105 9.34 14.53 8.32
N ARG A 106 10.20 14.10 7.39
CA ARG A 106 10.13 12.76 6.80
C ARG A 106 10.24 11.66 7.87
N SER A 107 11.14 11.85 8.83
CA SER A 107 11.34 10.94 9.97
C SER A 107 10.07 10.83 10.83
N PHE A 108 9.44 11.96 11.14
CA PHE A 108 8.19 12.01 11.88
C PHE A 108 7.05 11.29 11.15
N TRP A 109 6.87 11.57 9.85
CA TRP A 109 5.84 10.92 9.05
C TRP A 109 6.09 9.42 8.87
N SER A 110 7.35 9.03 8.73
CA SER A 110 7.77 7.62 8.68
C SER A 110 7.42 6.90 9.98
N LEU A 111 7.77 7.45 11.15
CA LEU A 111 7.42 6.89 12.46
C LEU A 111 5.91 6.80 12.66
N ASN A 112 5.17 7.82 12.22
CA ASN A 112 3.72 7.83 12.30
C ASN A 112 3.09 6.70 11.46
N ALA A 113 3.61 6.49 10.24
CA ALA A 113 3.15 5.46 9.33
C ALA A 113 3.51 4.03 9.79
N LEU A 114 4.72 3.85 10.33
CA LEU A 114 5.25 2.53 10.71
C LEU A 114 4.81 2.06 12.10
N ALA A 115 4.62 2.99 13.05
CA ALA A 115 4.38 2.64 14.45
C ALA A 115 3.01 3.11 14.95
N VAL A 116 2.69 4.41 14.79
CA VAL A 116 1.53 5.02 15.47
C VAL A 116 0.22 4.54 14.88
N GLN A 117 0.02 4.75 13.58
CA GLN A 117 -1.24 4.39 12.94
C GLN A 117 -1.50 2.88 13.02
N PRO A 118 -0.52 1.99 12.77
CA PRO A 118 -0.70 0.56 12.99
C PRO A 118 -1.05 0.23 14.45
N SER A 119 -0.40 0.85 15.44
CA SER A 119 -0.71 0.60 16.87
C SER A 119 -2.12 1.05 17.24
N PHE A 120 -2.57 2.21 16.74
CA PHE A 120 -3.93 2.68 16.96
C PHE A 120 -4.96 1.75 16.31
N VAL A 121 -4.76 1.37 15.04
CA VAL A 121 -5.64 0.43 14.31
C VAL A 121 -5.68 -0.92 15.02
N LEU A 122 -4.52 -1.44 15.44
CA LEU A 122 -4.39 -2.66 16.22
C LEU A 122 -5.22 -2.58 17.51
N CYS A 123 -5.05 -1.51 18.29
CA CYS A 123 -5.79 -1.30 19.52
C CYS A 123 -7.31 -1.24 19.26
N ARG A 124 -7.72 -0.49 18.23
CA ARG A 124 -9.12 -0.36 17.81
C ARG A 124 -9.72 -1.71 17.42
N GLU A 125 -9.07 -2.47 16.55
CA GLU A 125 -9.57 -3.77 16.10
C GLU A 125 -9.51 -4.82 17.20
N ALA A 126 -8.51 -4.79 18.08
CA ALA A 126 -8.47 -5.65 19.27
C ALA A 126 -9.65 -5.36 20.21
N MET A 127 -9.93 -4.10 20.50
CA MET A 127 -11.12 -3.70 21.27
C MET A 127 -12.40 -4.18 20.58
N ARG A 128 -12.52 -3.99 19.26
CA ARG A 128 -13.69 -4.44 18.51
C ARG A 128 -13.85 -5.96 18.52
N HIS A 129 -12.75 -6.71 18.43
CA HIS A 129 -12.76 -8.17 18.42
C HIS A 129 -13.14 -8.75 19.79
N PHE A 130 -12.49 -8.30 20.87
CA PHE A 130 -12.66 -8.88 22.20
C PHE A 130 -13.85 -8.29 22.97
N VAL A 131 -14.06 -6.98 22.88
CA VAL A 131 -15.11 -6.27 23.63
C VAL A 131 -16.40 -6.20 22.81
N GLY A 132 -16.30 -6.08 21.48
CA GLY A 132 -17.45 -5.85 20.61
C GLY A 132 -18.56 -6.89 20.72
N ARG A 133 -18.24 -8.19 20.89
CA ARG A 133 -19.25 -9.24 21.09
C ARG A 133 -20.00 -9.11 22.42
N ARG A 134 -19.31 -8.79 23.51
CA ARG A 134 -19.94 -8.58 24.82
C ARG A 134 -20.75 -7.30 24.82
N LEU A 135 -20.22 -6.25 24.20
CA LEU A 135 -20.87 -4.96 24.08
C LEU A 135 -22.11 -5.01 23.18
N SER A 136 -22.10 -5.76 22.08
CA SER A 136 -23.26 -5.94 21.21
C SER A 136 -24.41 -6.64 21.95
N LEU A 137 -24.08 -7.68 22.74
CA LEU A 137 -25.05 -8.39 23.59
C LEU A 137 -25.61 -7.48 24.67
N TRP A 138 -24.77 -6.70 25.35
CA TRP A 138 -25.18 -5.80 26.42
C TRP A 138 -26.01 -4.61 25.91
N LEU A 139 -25.61 -4.02 24.79
CA LEU A 139 -26.26 -2.83 24.26
C LEU A 139 -27.51 -3.11 23.43
N ARG A 140 -27.76 -4.35 22.98
CA ARG A 140 -28.81 -4.69 21.98
C ARG A 140 -28.78 -3.76 20.76
N ARG A 141 -27.59 -3.38 20.30
CA ARG A 141 -27.37 -2.36 19.26
C ARG A 141 -26.68 -2.94 18.04
N ASP A 142 -26.95 -2.33 16.89
CA ASP A 142 -26.31 -2.63 15.62
C ASP A 142 -24.79 -2.49 15.69
N GLY A 143 -24.08 -3.26 14.86
CA GLY A 143 -22.62 -3.27 14.79
C GLY A 143 -21.98 -1.90 14.54
N ALA A 144 -22.73 -0.93 14.01
CA ALA A 144 -22.29 0.45 13.86
C ALA A 144 -22.05 1.14 15.21
N ARG A 145 -23.01 1.13 16.14
CA ARG A 145 -22.83 1.80 17.44
C ARG A 145 -21.71 1.16 18.27
N VAL A 146 -21.54 -0.17 18.14
CA VAL A 146 -20.40 -0.88 18.75
C VAL A 146 -19.08 -0.36 18.18
N GLY A 147 -18.98 -0.21 16.85
CA GLY A 147 -17.80 0.36 16.18
C GLY A 147 -17.42 1.74 16.71
N GLN A 148 -18.40 2.64 16.84
CA GLN A 148 -18.20 4.00 17.36
C GLN A 148 -17.65 4.00 18.79
N VAL A 149 -18.26 3.22 19.69
CA VAL A 149 -17.81 3.13 21.10
C VAL A 149 -16.41 2.54 21.18
N THR A 150 -16.11 1.49 20.41
CA THR A 150 -14.79 0.86 20.42
C THR A 150 -13.69 1.78 19.86
N ALA A 151 -14.02 2.65 18.90
CA ALA A 151 -13.08 3.65 18.38
C ALA A 151 -12.72 4.71 19.45
N ILE A 152 -13.71 5.22 20.18
CA ILE A 152 -13.48 6.17 21.28
C ILE A 152 -12.70 5.50 22.42
N ALA A 153 -13.08 4.29 22.81
CA ALA A 153 -12.40 3.56 23.88
C ALA A 153 -10.92 3.29 23.55
N ALA A 154 -10.63 2.84 22.33
CA ALA A 154 -9.26 2.64 21.86
C ALA A 154 -8.45 3.94 21.84
N ALA A 155 -9.08 5.05 21.42
CA ALA A 155 -8.46 6.37 21.43
C ALA A 155 -8.12 6.86 22.84
N VAL A 156 -9.04 6.74 23.80
CA VAL A 156 -8.78 7.09 25.20
C VAL A 156 -7.65 6.24 25.77
N LEU A 157 -7.69 4.92 25.55
CA LEU A 157 -6.64 4.02 26.03
C LEU A 157 -5.27 4.38 25.45
N MET A 158 -5.16 4.56 24.14
CA MET A 158 -3.91 4.97 23.48
C MET A 158 -3.44 6.34 23.98
N SER A 159 -4.38 7.27 24.21
CA SER A 159 -4.06 8.60 24.72
C SER A 159 -3.47 8.55 26.13
N CYS A 160 -4.08 7.76 27.02
CA CYS A 160 -3.58 7.55 28.37
C CYS A 160 -2.20 6.87 28.38
N LEU A 161 -1.99 5.83 27.57
CA LEU A 161 -0.70 5.13 27.49
C LEU A 161 0.41 6.03 26.94
N ALA A 162 0.14 6.78 25.87
CA ALA A 162 1.09 7.70 25.27
C ALA A 162 1.40 8.89 26.21
N GLY A 163 0.37 9.41 26.89
CA GLY A 163 0.51 10.46 27.90
C GLY A 163 1.34 9.98 29.10
N ALA A 164 1.14 8.74 29.56
CA ALA A 164 1.94 8.14 30.62
C ALA A 164 3.41 7.96 30.20
N ALA A 165 3.66 7.51 28.97
CA ALA A 165 5.03 7.41 28.44
C ALA A 165 5.71 8.78 28.36
N ALA A 166 5.01 9.81 27.87
CA ALA A 166 5.52 11.18 27.85
C ALA A 166 5.80 11.71 29.27
N TRP A 167 4.90 11.45 30.22
CA TRP A 167 5.05 11.85 31.62
C TRP A 167 6.27 11.19 32.28
N LEU A 168 6.48 9.89 32.04
CA LEU A 168 7.64 9.15 32.55
C LEU A 168 8.97 9.60 31.91
N ALA A 169 8.95 10.00 30.64
CA ALA A 169 10.13 10.50 29.95
C ALA A 169 10.45 11.97 30.26
N TRP A 170 9.47 12.74 30.73
CA TRP A 170 9.59 14.18 30.98
C TRP A 170 10.79 14.56 31.86
N PRO A 171 11.06 13.91 33.02
CA PRO A 171 12.19 14.26 33.88
C PRO A 171 13.56 14.04 33.22
N HIS A 172 13.62 13.18 32.19
CA HIS A 172 14.83 12.85 31.45
C HIS A 172 14.96 13.68 30.15
N SER A 173 13.93 14.45 29.79
CA SER A 173 13.93 15.31 28.62
C SER A 173 14.75 16.58 28.85
N ARG A 174 15.32 17.11 27.77
CA ARG A 174 16.10 18.35 27.79
C ARG A 174 15.77 19.17 26.54
N TRP A 175 15.25 20.37 26.74
CA TRP A 175 14.76 21.21 25.63
C TRP A 175 15.73 22.31 25.22
N ILE A 176 16.72 22.60 26.07
CA ILE A 176 17.74 23.63 25.84
C ILE A 176 19.07 22.95 25.54
N GLY A 177 19.62 23.22 24.36
CA GLY A 177 20.90 22.69 23.89
C GLY A 177 21.98 23.75 23.73
N SER A 178 23.22 23.27 23.60
CA SER A 178 24.44 24.04 23.38
C SER A 178 25.37 23.29 22.42
N TRP A 179 26.25 23.98 21.68
CA TRP A 179 27.22 23.31 20.81
C TRP A 179 28.23 22.44 21.59
N SER A 180 28.46 22.73 22.87
CA SER A 180 29.26 21.89 23.77
C SER A 180 28.66 20.49 23.99
N ASP A 181 27.37 20.29 23.73
CA ASP A 181 26.74 18.97 23.85
C ASP A 181 27.32 17.94 22.88
N LEU A 182 27.96 18.38 21.78
CA LEU A 182 28.66 17.49 20.84
C LEU A 182 29.87 16.81 21.49
N ALA A 183 30.43 17.38 22.57
CA ALA A 183 31.52 16.77 23.33
C ALA A 183 31.05 15.64 24.26
N SER A 184 29.74 15.43 24.41
CA SER A 184 29.15 14.42 25.30
C SER A 184 28.07 13.59 24.58
N PRO A 185 28.46 12.73 23.61
CA PRO A 185 27.52 12.07 22.72
C PRO A 185 26.54 11.14 23.43
N LEU A 186 26.94 10.44 24.50
CA LEU A 186 26.04 9.54 25.24
C LEU A 186 24.92 10.31 25.96
N THR A 187 25.25 11.43 26.58
CA THR A 187 24.26 12.33 27.22
C THR A 187 23.32 12.93 26.20
N LEU A 188 23.85 13.34 25.03
CA LEU A 188 23.05 13.84 23.92
C LEU A 188 22.08 12.78 23.40
N LEU A 189 22.53 11.53 23.23
CA LEU A 189 21.67 10.41 22.81
C LEU A 189 20.56 10.13 23.82
N GLY A 190 20.87 10.08 25.11
CA GLY A 190 19.87 9.87 26.17
C GLY A 190 18.82 10.97 26.21
N ALA A 191 19.25 12.24 26.20
CA ALA A 191 18.34 13.39 26.16
C ALA A 191 17.50 13.42 24.88
N SER A 192 18.09 13.09 23.73
CA SER A 192 17.38 13.03 22.45
C SER A 192 16.32 11.94 22.46
N PHE A 193 16.62 10.75 22.97
CA PHE A 193 15.62 9.69 23.10
C PHE A 193 14.46 10.12 24.01
N ALA A 194 14.74 10.72 25.17
CA ALA A 194 13.70 11.20 26.08
C ALA A 194 12.84 12.31 25.44
N ASN A 195 13.45 13.27 24.75
CA ASN A 195 12.74 14.31 23.98
C ASN A 195 11.81 13.69 22.95
N SER A 196 12.27 12.66 22.22
CA SER A 196 11.46 11.98 21.22
C SER A 196 10.27 11.28 21.83
N VAL A 197 10.45 10.59 22.97
CA VAL A 197 9.34 9.95 23.69
C VAL A 197 8.32 10.99 24.16
N VAL A 198 8.76 12.15 24.64
CA VAL A 198 7.83 13.24 25.02
C VAL A 198 7.10 13.81 23.81
N LEU A 199 7.83 14.23 22.76
CA LEU A 199 7.24 14.83 21.56
C LEU A 199 6.24 13.87 20.91
N PHE A 200 6.66 12.62 20.72
CA PHE A 200 5.86 11.59 20.08
C PHE A 200 4.70 11.15 20.98
N GLY A 201 4.94 10.96 22.29
CA GLY A 201 3.89 10.60 23.24
C GLY A 201 2.80 11.67 23.35
N ALA A 202 3.18 12.96 23.40
CA ALA A 202 2.21 14.06 23.38
C ALA A 202 1.44 14.12 22.06
N TYR A 203 2.12 13.95 20.93
CA TYR A 203 1.48 13.89 19.61
C TYR A 203 0.48 12.73 19.52
N VAL A 204 0.88 11.51 19.90
CA VAL A 204 0.02 10.32 19.88
C VAL A 204 -1.16 10.50 20.86
N ALA A 205 -0.93 11.14 22.02
CA ALA A 205 -1.97 11.38 22.99
C ALA A 205 -3.10 12.26 22.43
N CYS A 206 -2.75 13.38 21.78
CA CYS A 206 -3.71 14.26 21.13
C CYS A 206 -4.27 13.65 19.83
N GLY A 207 -3.39 13.06 19.01
CA GLY A 207 -3.71 12.48 17.72
C GLY A 207 -4.70 11.32 17.83
N SER A 208 -4.50 10.41 18.79
CA SER A 208 -5.40 9.28 19.03
C SER A 208 -6.82 9.72 19.38
N LEU A 209 -6.99 10.76 20.20
CA LEU A 209 -8.31 11.34 20.50
C LEU A 209 -8.96 11.95 19.25
N ALA A 210 -8.18 12.70 18.46
CA ALA A 210 -8.66 13.27 17.20
C ALA A 210 -9.08 12.18 16.19
N TRP A 211 -8.27 11.12 16.03
CA TRP A 211 -8.57 10.00 15.15
C TRP A 211 -9.77 9.18 15.65
N GLY A 212 -9.84 8.89 16.95
CA GLY A 212 -10.97 8.19 17.55
C GLY A 212 -12.28 8.93 17.42
N GLY A 213 -12.26 10.25 17.66
CA GLY A 213 -13.42 11.11 17.44
C GLY A 213 -13.84 11.15 15.98
N ALA A 214 -12.89 11.32 15.06
CA ALA A 214 -13.18 11.32 13.62
C ALA A 214 -13.72 9.96 13.13
N ASP A 215 -13.17 8.85 13.62
CA ASP A 215 -13.61 7.50 13.27
C ASP A 215 -14.99 7.19 13.86
N ALA A 216 -15.29 7.64 15.08
CA ALA A 216 -16.62 7.48 15.68
C ALA A 216 -17.69 8.32 15.00
N ALA A 217 -17.34 9.52 14.52
CA ALA A 217 -18.25 10.40 13.77
C ALA A 217 -18.47 9.94 12.32
N MET A 218 -17.58 9.11 11.78
CA MET A 218 -17.69 8.55 10.43
C MET A 218 -18.74 7.43 10.38
N GLY A 219 -19.42 7.32 9.22
CA GLY A 219 -20.32 6.20 8.95
C GLY A 219 -19.57 4.88 9.06
N GLN A 220 -20.02 4.00 9.94
CA GLN A 220 -19.38 2.72 10.19
C GLN A 220 -19.63 1.73 9.05
N PRO A 221 -18.71 0.79 8.80
CA PRO A 221 -18.88 -0.22 7.76
C PRO A 221 -20.04 -1.14 8.10
N VAL A 222 -20.99 -1.24 7.18
CA VAL A 222 -22.14 -2.15 7.24
C VAL A 222 -22.26 -2.91 5.93
N THR A 223 -22.74 -4.15 5.99
CA THR A 223 -23.08 -4.92 4.79
C THR A 223 -24.19 -4.20 4.03
N LEU A 224 -24.17 -4.29 2.70
CA LEU A 224 -25.20 -3.69 1.88
C LEU A 224 -26.49 -4.53 1.97
N ASP A 225 -27.59 -3.90 2.39
CA ASP A 225 -28.87 -4.60 2.60
C ASP A 225 -29.63 -4.82 1.28
N ALA A 226 -29.52 -3.89 0.33
CA ALA A 226 -30.19 -3.94 -0.96
C ALA A 226 -29.37 -3.22 -2.04
N TYR A 227 -29.49 -3.71 -3.27
CA TYR A 227 -28.94 -3.09 -4.46
C TYR A 227 -29.90 -2.04 -5.03
N ASP A 228 -29.37 -1.08 -5.79
CA ASP A 228 -30.21 -0.12 -6.50
C ASP A 228 -31.03 -0.83 -7.60
N PRO A 229 -32.25 -0.33 -7.91
CA PRO A 229 -33.03 -0.82 -9.05
C PRO A 229 -32.35 -0.46 -10.39
N GLU A 230 -32.78 -1.10 -11.47
CA GLU A 230 -32.26 -0.80 -12.80
C GLU A 230 -32.54 0.67 -13.20
N PRO A 231 -31.50 1.43 -13.59
CA PRO A 231 -31.68 2.81 -14.03
C PRO A 231 -32.17 2.85 -15.48
N GLY A 232 -32.80 3.94 -15.88
CA GLY A 232 -33.11 4.24 -17.28
C GLY A 232 -31.90 4.72 -18.10
N CYS A 233 -30.66 4.39 -17.69
CA CYS A 233 -29.42 4.79 -18.35
C CYS A 233 -28.56 3.56 -18.69
N LYS A 234 -27.40 3.79 -19.35
CA LYS A 234 -26.45 2.71 -19.66
C LYS A 234 -26.03 1.98 -18.38
N VAL A 235 -26.16 0.65 -18.40
CA VAL A 235 -25.61 -0.23 -17.38
C VAL A 235 -24.23 -0.71 -17.84
N TRP A 236 -23.22 -0.43 -17.03
CA TRP A 236 -21.84 -0.87 -17.21
C TRP A 236 -21.64 -2.23 -16.58
N ARG A 237 -21.07 -3.18 -17.33
CA ARG A 237 -20.72 -4.53 -16.89
C ARG A 237 -19.22 -4.62 -16.67
N VAL A 238 -18.81 -4.74 -15.41
CA VAL A 238 -17.41 -4.70 -14.99
C VAL A 238 -17.04 -6.02 -14.33
N ALA A 239 -16.26 -6.86 -15.00
CA ALA A 239 -15.69 -8.04 -14.36
C ALA A 239 -14.63 -7.58 -13.34
N HIS A 240 -14.77 -7.98 -12.08
CA HIS A 240 -13.84 -7.62 -11.01
C HIS A 240 -13.05 -8.85 -10.57
N LEU A 241 -11.78 -8.87 -10.95
CA LEU A 241 -10.81 -9.91 -10.59
C LEU A 241 -9.81 -9.34 -9.57
N SER A 242 -9.32 -10.19 -8.68
CA SER A 242 -8.21 -9.85 -7.79
C SER A 242 -7.50 -11.13 -7.36
N ASP A 243 -6.26 -11.00 -6.88
CA ASP A 243 -5.57 -12.04 -6.14
C ASP A 243 -5.48 -13.34 -6.98
N LEU A 244 -4.91 -13.17 -8.18
CA LEU A 244 -4.73 -14.22 -9.19
C LEU A 244 -3.52 -15.10 -8.88
N HIS A 245 -2.51 -14.53 -8.20
CA HIS A 245 -1.33 -15.23 -7.65
C HIS A 245 -0.77 -16.26 -8.63
N ALA A 246 -0.33 -15.81 -9.81
CA ALA A 246 0.36 -16.66 -10.76
C ALA A 246 1.68 -17.14 -10.15
N VAL A 247 1.96 -18.44 -10.30
CA VAL A 247 3.22 -19.06 -9.86
C VAL A 247 4.13 -19.33 -11.06
N GLY A 248 5.44 -19.23 -10.88
CA GLY A 248 6.41 -19.39 -11.96
C GLY A 248 6.70 -20.84 -12.36
N GLU A 249 6.11 -21.81 -11.67
CA GLU A 249 6.32 -23.24 -11.94
C GLU A 249 5.01 -23.99 -12.13
N ARG A 250 4.98 -24.94 -13.07
CA ARG A 250 3.83 -25.83 -13.33
C ARG A 250 3.28 -26.52 -12.08
N PHE A 251 4.18 -26.87 -11.15
CA PHE A 251 3.86 -27.56 -9.90
C PHE A 251 4.04 -26.68 -8.66
N GLY A 252 4.20 -25.36 -8.86
CA GLY A 252 4.38 -24.37 -7.79
C GLY A 252 3.17 -24.29 -6.88
N PHE A 253 3.40 -23.88 -5.64
CA PHE A 253 2.36 -23.61 -4.65
C PHE A 253 2.41 -22.15 -4.27
N ARG A 254 1.22 -21.56 -4.09
CA ARG A 254 1.06 -20.17 -3.65
C ARG A 254 1.48 -20.02 -2.20
N ILE A 255 2.09 -18.89 -1.86
CA ILE A 255 2.63 -18.60 -0.53
C ILE A 255 1.55 -18.71 0.56
N GLU A 256 0.36 -18.21 0.30
CA GLU A 256 -0.68 -18.04 1.32
C GLU A 256 -1.39 -19.33 1.69
N SER A 257 -1.62 -20.20 0.71
CA SER A 257 -2.36 -21.45 0.88
C SER A 257 -1.47 -22.68 0.96
N GLY A 258 -0.21 -22.56 0.54
CA GLY A 258 0.75 -23.66 0.48
C GLY A 258 0.16 -24.89 -0.21
N ARG A 259 0.44 -26.07 0.34
CA ARG A 259 -0.09 -27.35 -0.19
C ARG A 259 -1.59 -27.56 0.04
N SER A 260 -2.23 -26.72 0.86
CA SER A 260 -3.68 -26.77 1.07
C SER A 260 -4.44 -26.09 -0.06
N GLY A 261 -3.75 -25.29 -0.88
CA GLY A 261 -4.31 -24.59 -2.03
C GLY A 261 -4.12 -25.31 -3.37
N PRO A 262 -4.52 -24.66 -4.47
CA PRO A 262 -4.28 -25.18 -5.82
C PRO A 262 -2.80 -25.17 -6.18
N GLN A 263 -2.38 -26.23 -6.86
CA GLN A 263 -1.06 -26.35 -7.46
C GLN A 263 -1.06 -25.75 -8.88
N GLY A 264 -0.01 -25.00 -9.22
CA GLY A 264 0.19 -24.43 -10.56
C GLY A 264 -0.86 -23.38 -10.96
N ASN A 265 -0.96 -23.14 -12.27
CA ASN A 265 -1.78 -22.08 -12.86
C ASN A 265 -3.09 -22.57 -13.52
N ALA A 266 -3.49 -23.84 -13.36
CA ALA A 266 -4.69 -24.37 -14.01
C ALA A 266 -5.98 -23.60 -13.65
N ARG A 267 -6.11 -23.13 -12.40
CA ARG A 267 -7.24 -22.28 -11.99
C ARG A 267 -7.20 -20.88 -12.60
N LEU A 268 -6.00 -20.33 -12.84
CA LEU A 268 -5.85 -19.06 -13.54
C LEU A 268 -6.33 -19.19 -14.99
N THR A 269 -5.91 -20.24 -15.69
CA THR A 269 -6.40 -20.55 -17.05
C THR A 269 -7.92 -20.70 -17.08
N ALA A 270 -8.49 -21.50 -16.17
CA ALA A 270 -9.94 -21.68 -16.07
C ALA A 270 -10.70 -20.36 -15.76
N THR A 271 -10.06 -19.44 -15.01
CA THR A 271 -10.61 -18.10 -14.75
C THR A 271 -10.71 -17.29 -16.04
N PHE A 272 -9.65 -17.26 -16.84
CA PHE A 272 -9.63 -16.53 -18.11
C PHE A 272 -10.57 -17.15 -19.15
N GLU A 273 -10.69 -18.47 -19.20
CA GLU A 273 -11.70 -19.11 -20.03
C GLU A 273 -13.13 -18.76 -19.58
N ALA A 274 -13.39 -18.72 -18.27
CA ALA A 274 -14.69 -18.31 -17.73
C ALA A 274 -15.01 -16.85 -18.03
N LEU A 275 -14.00 -15.97 -17.96
CA LEU A 275 -14.10 -14.57 -18.35
C LEU A 275 -14.45 -14.42 -19.84
N ALA A 276 -13.73 -15.14 -20.72
CA ALA A 276 -13.99 -15.12 -22.16
C ALA A 276 -15.40 -15.63 -22.50
N ARG A 277 -15.86 -16.71 -21.84
CA ARG A 277 -17.24 -17.21 -22.00
C ARG A 277 -18.29 -16.19 -21.54
N ALA A 278 -18.03 -15.52 -20.42
CA ALA A 278 -18.97 -14.52 -19.89
C ALA A 278 -19.06 -13.28 -20.81
N ASP A 279 -17.94 -12.86 -21.40
CA ASP A 279 -17.88 -11.77 -22.38
C ASP A 279 -18.56 -12.14 -23.71
N ALA A 280 -18.35 -13.37 -24.19
CA ALA A 280 -18.99 -13.85 -25.42
C ALA A 280 -20.52 -13.98 -25.29
N ALA A 281 -21.01 -14.35 -24.09
CA ALA A 281 -22.44 -14.46 -23.82
C ALA A 281 -23.12 -13.08 -23.77
N GLU A 282 -22.45 -12.12 -23.14
CA GLU A 282 -22.89 -10.73 -23.09
C GLU A 282 -21.62 -9.86 -22.90
N PRO A 283 -21.32 -8.91 -23.81
CA PRO A 283 -20.05 -8.18 -23.78
C PRO A 283 -19.85 -7.34 -22.52
N LEU A 284 -18.65 -7.44 -21.93
CA LEU A 284 -18.20 -6.64 -20.78
C LEU A 284 -17.79 -5.23 -21.24
N ASP A 285 -18.02 -4.21 -20.42
CA ASP A 285 -17.50 -2.86 -20.72
C ASP A 285 -16.06 -2.68 -20.22
N LEU A 286 -15.69 -3.43 -19.18
CA LEU A 286 -14.41 -3.31 -18.48
C LEU A 286 -14.11 -4.62 -17.74
N VAL A 287 -12.82 -4.96 -17.66
CA VAL A 287 -12.30 -5.93 -16.68
C VAL A 287 -11.34 -5.18 -15.78
N LEU A 288 -11.56 -5.23 -14.47
CA LEU A 288 -10.72 -4.58 -13.48
C LEU A 288 -10.01 -5.64 -12.64
N VAL A 289 -8.67 -5.63 -12.67
CA VAL A 289 -7.81 -6.52 -11.89
C VAL A 289 -7.18 -5.73 -10.73
N THR A 290 -7.62 -6.00 -9.50
CA THR A 290 -7.23 -5.22 -8.30
C THR A 290 -6.02 -5.78 -7.57
N GLY A 291 -4.96 -6.15 -8.28
CA GLY A 291 -3.67 -6.54 -7.70
C GLY A 291 -3.49 -8.03 -7.44
N ASP A 292 -2.25 -8.36 -7.02
CA ASP A 292 -1.73 -9.70 -6.79
C ASP A 292 -1.92 -10.58 -8.03
N MET A 293 -1.41 -10.08 -9.16
CA MET A 293 -1.33 -10.86 -10.39
C MET A 293 -0.33 -12.02 -10.24
N THR A 294 0.72 -11.80 -9.44
CA THR A 294 1.82 -12.75 -9.18
C THR A 294 1.88 -13.14 -7.70
N ASP A 295 2.48 -14.29 -7.38
CA ASP A 295 2.60 -14.79 -6.00
C ASP A 295 3.80 -14.20 -5.24
N ALA A 296 4.85 -13.73 -5.93
CA ALA A 296 6.03 -13.12 -5.33
C ALA A 296 6.69 -12.03 -6.20
N GLY A 297 6.00 -11.56 -7.25
CA GLY A 297 6.50 -10.49 -8.11
C GLY A 297 7.67 -10.90 -9.01
N ARG A 298 7.97 -12.20 -9.13
CA ARG A 298 9.16 -12.70 -9.85
C ARG A 298 8.98 -12.60 -11.36
N SER A 299 10.10 -12.47 -12.08
CA SER A 299 10.14 -12.45 -13.55
C SER A 299 9.39 -13.66 -14.15
N SER A 300 9.66 -14.87 -13.66
CA SER A 300 8.99 -16.10 -14.13
C SER A 300 7.47 -16.14 -13.87
N GLU A 301 7.00 -15.59 -12.74
CA GLU A 301 5.57 -15.50 -12.43
C GLU A 301 4.84 -14.52 -13.35
N TRP A 302 5.49 -13.38 -13.63
CA TRP A 302 4.99 -12.43 -14.62
C TRP A 302 4.94 -13.03 -16.02
N ALA A 303 5.94 -13.82 -16.42
CA ALA A 303 5.94 -14.51 -17.71
C ALA A 303 4.74 -15.46 -17.85
N GLU A 304 4.51 -16.31 -16.84
CA GLU A 304 3.35 -17.22 -16.78
C GLU A 304 2.01 -16.47 -16.80
N PHE A 305 1.91 -15.36 -16.07
CA PHE A 305 0.73 -14.51 -16.08
C PHE A 305 0.44 -13.93 -17.48
N LEU A 306 1.47 -13.38 -18.15
CA LEU A 306 1.32 -12.81 -19.48
C LEU A 306 0.98 -13.86 -20.54
N GLU A 307 1.59 -15.06 -20.48
CA GLU A 307 1.23 -16.17 -21.36
C GLU A 307 -0.22 -16.61 -21.16
N ALA A 308 -0.67 -16.71 -19.91
CA ALA A 308 -2.07 -16.99 -19.63
C ALA A 308 -2.98 -15.88 -20.19
N LEU A 309 -2.58 -14.61 -20.05
CA LEU A 309 -3.32 -13.47 -20.56
C LEU A 309 -3.42 -13.48 -22.10
N GLU A 310 -2.34 -13.83 -22.80
CA GLU A 310 -2.28 -13.92 -24.27
C GLU A 310 -3.28 -14.90 -24.88
N THR A 311 -3.81 -15.86 -24.08
CA THR A 311 -4.89 -16.76 -24.52
C THR A 311 -6.24 -16.06 -24.70
N LEU A 312 -6.43 -14.88 -24.11
CA LEU A 312 -7.65 -14.09 -24.22
C LEU A 312 -7.72 -13.36 -25.57
N ASP A 313 -8.95 -13.23 -26.06
CA ASP A 313 -9.26 -12.42 -27.24
C ASP A 313 -8.66 -10.99 -27.10
N PRO A 314 -8.00 -10.46 -28.14
CA PRO A 314 -7.40 -9.12 -28.10
C PRO A 314 -8.38 -8.02 -27.69
N ALA A 315 -9.63 -8.05 -28.16
CA ALA A 315 -10.63 -7.03 -27.84
C ALA A 315 -11.09 -7.10 -26.38
N LEU A 316 -11.06 -8.29 -25.76
CA LEU A 316 -11.26 -8.43 -24.32
C LEU A 316 -10.05 -7.89 -23.53
N ARG A 317 -8.82 -8.18 -23.97
CA ARG A 317 -7.59 -7.65 -23.33
C ARG A 317 -7.53 -6.12 -23.36
N GLU A 318 -7.96 -5.50 -24.45
CA GLU A 318 -8.07 -4.03 -24.58
C GLU A 318 -9.06 -3.39 -23.60
N ARG A 319 -9.93 -4.17 -22.96
CA ARG A 319 -10.86 -3.71 -21.91
C ARG A 319 -10.35 -3.98 -20.49
N MET A 320 -9.16 -4.57 -20.32
CA MET A 320 -8.60 -4.91 -19.01
C MET A 320 -7.78 -3.75 -18.41
N LEU A 321 -8.00 -3.42 -17.14
CA LEU A 321 -7.19 -2.48 -16.37
C LEU A 321 -6.62 -3.16 -15.12
N PHE A 322 -5.40 -2.78 -14.75
CA PHE A 322 -4.60 -3.44 -13.74
C PHE A 322 -4.04 -2.40 -12.75
N LEU A 323 -3.97 -2.78 -11.48
CA LEU A 323 -3.24 -2.06 -10.43
C LEU A 323 -2.41 -3.07 -9.61
N PRO A 324 -1.34 -2.64 -8.94
CA PRO A 324 -0.47 -3.57 -8.22
C PRO A 324 -1.05 -3.99 -6.87
N GLY A 325 -0.86 -5.27 -6.53
CA GLY A 325 -1.01 -5.77 -5.15
C GLY A 325 0.33 -5.87 -4.43
N ASN A 326 0.32 -6.35 -3.19
CA ASN A 326 1.53 -6.40 -2.38
C ASN A 326 2.48 -7.50 -2.84
N HIS A 327 1.97 -8.64 -3.31
CA HIS A 327 2.81 -9.71 -3.84
C HIS A 327 3.51 -9.32 -5.14
N ASP A 328 2.97 -8.36 -5.89
CA ASP A 328 3.57 -7.89 -7.14
C ASP A 328 4.84 -7.04 -6.94
N VAL A 329 4.99 -6.38 -5.78
CA VAL A 329 6.02 -5.32 -5.59
C VAL A 329 6.86 -5.44 -4.32
N ASN A 330 6.29 -5.93 -3.22
CA ASN A 330 6.98 -6.03 -1.94
C ASN A 330 7.78 -7.33 -1.84
N VAL A 331 8.60 -7.46 -0.80
CA VAL A 331 9.43 -8.65 -0.60
C VAL A 331 8.60 -9.79 -0.03
N VAL A 332 8.55 -10.91 -0.75
CA VAL A 332 7.89 -12.13 -0.31
C VAL A 332 8.78 -13.33 -0.60
N ASP A 333 8.86 -14.26 0.35
CA ASP A 333 9.65 -15.47 0.18
C ASP A 333 8.91 -16.68 0.79
N ARG A 334 8.56 -17.62 -0.09
CA ARG A 334 7.89 -18.89 0.26
C ARG A 334 8.70 -19.78 1.21
N SER A 335 10.02 -19.62 1.22
CA SER A 335 10.95 -20.45 2.01
C SER A 335 11.47 -19.74 3.26
N ASN A 336 11.42 -18.41 3.30
CA ASN A 336 11.92 -17.62 4.40
C ASN A 336 10.95 -16.48 4.77
N PRO A 337 10.01 -16.71 5.71
CA PRO A 337 9.06 -15.67 6.13
C PRO A 337 9.72 -14.49 6.84
N ALA A 338 11.00 -14.60 7.23
CA ALA A 338 11.80 -13.53 7.81
C ALA A 338 12.62 -12.75 6.76
N ARG A 339 12.41 -13.00 5.46
CA ARG A 339 13.05 -12.26 4.37
C ARG A 339 12.81 -10.76 4.56
N LEU A 340 13.89 -9.99 4.43
CA LEU A 340 13.95 -8.56 4.68
C LEU A 340 14.78 -7.89 3.58
N ASP A 341 14.27 -6.80 3.04
CA ASP A 341 15.02 -5.89 2.17
C ASP A 341 15.49 -4.66 2.97
N LEU A 342 16.75 -4.27 2.83
CA LEU A 342 17.19 -3.01 3.43
C LEU A 342 16.52 -1.83 2.70
N PRO A 343 16.23 -0.70 3.38
CA PRO A 343 15.54 0.44 2.77
C PRO A 343 16.22 1.00 1.51
N PHE A 344 17.54 0.85 1.42
CA PHE A 344 18.35 1.31 0.28
C PHE A 344 18.71 0.19 -0.70
N SER A 345 18.21 -1.03 -0.48
CA SER A 345 18.46 -2.15 -1.38
C SER A 345 17.69 -1.95 -2.70
N PRO A 346 18.27 -2.34 -3.85
CA PRO A 346 17.61 -2.15 -5.14
C PRO A 346 16.44 -3.11 -5.36
N GLY A 347 16.27 -4.15 -4.53
CA GLY A 347 15.32 -5.25 -4.76
C GLY A 347 13.86 -4.80 -4.83
N LYS A 348 13.40 -4.01 -3.86
CA LYS A 348 12.04 -3.44 -3.88
C LYS A 348 11.81 -2.57 -5.10
N ARG A 349 12.75 -1.66 -5.39
CA ARG A 349 12.65 -0.77 -6.54
C ARG A 349 12.66 -1.53 -7.87
N LEU A 350 13.41 -2.63 -7.96
CA LEU A 350 13.41 -3.52 -9.11
C LEU A 350 12.01 -4.09 -9.36
N ARG A 351 11.36 -4.65 -8.34
CA ARG A 351 10.00 -5.21 -8.45
C ARG A 351 8.97 -4.15 -8.82
N GLU A 352 9.02 -2.98 -8.20
CA GLU A 352 8.17 -1.83 -8.55
C GLU A 352 8.33 -1.42 -10.02
N LEU A 353 9.57 -1.25 -10.51
CA LEU A 353 9.81 -0.84 -11.88
C LEU A 353 9.51 -1.95 -12.90
N ARG A 354 9.70 -3.22 -12.53
CA ARG A 354 9.24 -4.40 -13.28
C ARG A 354 7.73 -4.34 -13.46
N ALA A 355 6.98 -4.23 -12.36
CA ALA A 355 5.53 -4.11 -12.37
C ALA A 355 5.09 -2.89 -13.20
N LEU A 356 5.73 -1.73 -13.05
CA LEU A 356 5.39 -0.53 -13.82
C LEU A 356 5.59 -0.71 -15.33
N GLY A 357 6.70 -1.33 -15.76
CA GLY A 357 6.94 -1.59 -17.17
C GLY A 357 5.90 -2.55 -17.76
N LEU A 358 5.52 -3.58 -17.01
CA LEU A 358 4.47 -4.52 -17.40
C LEU A 358 3.09 -3.87 -17.46
N LEU A 359 2.74 -3.05 -16.48
CA LEU A 359 1.51 -2.25 -16.53
C LEU A 359 1.51 -1.32 -17.74
N ALA A 360 2.66 -0.72 -18.08
CA ALA A 360 2.76 0.12 -19.27
C ALA A 360 2.45 -0.67 -20.55
N ASP A 361 3.06 -1.84 -20.71
CA ASP A 361 2.81 -2.71 -21.87
C ASP A 361 1.33 -3.15 -21.97
N LEU A 362 0.66 -3.31 -20.82
CA LEU A 362 -0.74 -3.75 -20.77
C LEU A 362 -1.76 -2.62 -21.00
N GLN A 363 -1.52 -1.41 -20.49
CA GLN A 363 -2.57 -0.37 -20.43
C GLN A 363 -2.12 1.07 -20.70
N ALA A 364 -0.88 1.33 -21.10
CA ALA A 364 -0.32 2.68 -21.09
C ALA A 364 -1.09 3.72 -21.91
N GLU A 365 -1.61 3.36 -23.08
CA GLU A 365 -2.35 4.28 -23.95
C GLU A 365 -3.77 4.59 -23.44
N ARG A 366 -4.28 3.81 -22.49
CA ARG A 366 -5.68 3.87 -22.04
C ARG A 366 -5.84 4.60 -20.71
N VAL A 367 -4.72 4.96 -20.08
CA VAL A 367 -4.69 5.65 -18.78
C VAL A 367 -3.77 6.86 -18.84
N VAL A 368 -4.17 7.93 -18.16
CA VAL A 368 -3.36 9.13 -17.95
C VAL A 368 -2.79 9.13 -16.54
N VAL A 369 -1.59 9.67 -16.37
CA VAL A 369 -0.98 9.85 -15.05
C VAL A 369 -1.45 11.20 -14.51
N ALA A 370 -2.22 11.20 -13.42
CA ALA A 370 -2.77 12.46 -12.91
C ALA A 370 -1.67 13.31 -12.23
N GLY A 371 -1.45 14.51 -12.76
CA GLY A 371 -0.47 15.43 -12.19
C GLY A 371 -0.92 16.08 -10.86
N PRO A 372 -0.03 16.79 -10.16
CA PRO A 372 -0.33 17.44 -8.87
C PRO A 372 -1.49 18.44 -8.89
N LYS A 373 -1.83 18.99 -10.07
CA LYS A 373 -2.93 19.95 -10.28
C LYS A 373 -4.11 19.33 -11.04
N ALA A 374 -4.24 18.01 -11.07
CA ALA A 374 -5.18 17.28 -11.94
C ALA A 374 -5.02 17.67 -13.42
N THR A 375 -3.77 17.80 -13.87
CA THR A 375 -3.46 17.83 -15.30
C THR A 375 -3.53 16.41 -15.84
N PHE A 376 -4.06 16.26 -17.06
CA PHE A 376 -4.33 14.98 -17.72
C PHE A 376 -3.61 14.87 -19.06
N ASP A 377 -2.47 15.56 -19.16
CA ASP A 377 -1.88 15.97 -20.44
C ASP A 377 -1.05 14.87 -21.10
N ALA A 378 -0.82 13.75 -20.42
CA ALA A 378 -0.01 12.65 -20.93
C ALA A 378 -0.62 11.30 -20.55
N THR A 379 -0.71 10.39 -21.54
CA THR A 379 -0.91 8.97 -21.28
C THR A 379 0.28 8.43 -20.48
N LEU A 380 0.13 7.26 -19.85
CA LEU A 380 1.26 6.60 -19.19
C LEU A 380 2.39 6.30 -20.19
N ALA A 381 2.07 6.07 -21.47
CA ALA A 381 3.07 5.84 -22.52
C ALA A 381 3.89 7.10 -22.78
N GLU A 382 3.21 8.23 -22.97
CA GLU A 382 3.85 9.54 -23.19
C GLU A 382 4.67 9.97 -21.97
N TRP A 383 4.16 9.74 -20.76
CA TRP A 383 4.84 10.06 -19.51
C TRP A 383 6.09 9.19 -19.27
N LEU A 384 6.05 7.89 -19.62
CA LEU A 384 7.20 6.98 -19.48
C LEU A 384 8.24 7.10 -20.59
N ALA A 385 7.88 7.60 -21.78
CA ALA A 385 8.77 7.64 -22.95
C ALA A 385 10.15 8.27 -22.66
N PRO A 386 10.29 9.38 -21.90
CA PRO A 386 11.58 9.96 -21.55
C PRO A 386 12.45 9.06 -20.64
N HIS A 387 11.81 8.15 -19.91
CA HIS A 387 12.43 7.31 -18.88
C HIS A 387 12.61 5.85 -19.31
N ALA A 388 12.04 5.45 -20.45
CA ALA A 388 11.99 4.06 -20.94
C ALA A 388 13.36 3.37 -20.93
N GLN A 389 14.40 4.01 -21.46
CA GLN A 389 15.75 3.44 -21.49
C GLN A 389 16.35 3.28 -20.08
N ALA A 390 16.11 4.23 -19.19
CA ALA A 390 16.63 4.19 -17.83
C ALA A 390 15.95 3.07 -17.02
N LEU A 391 14.63 2.93 -17.18
CA LEU A 391 13.84 1.88 -16.56
C LEU A 391 14.28 0.49 -17.04
N ALA A 392 14.33 0.26 -18.36
CA ALA A 392 14.76 -1.02 -18.91
C ALA A 392 16.21 -1.38 -18.52
N SER A 393 17.12 -0.40 -18.51
CA SER A 393 18.50 -0.62 -18.04
C SER A 393 18.56 -0.97 -16.55
N PHE A 394 17.76 -0.31 -15.71
CA PHE A 394 17.75 -0.56 -14.28
C PHE A 394 17.26 -1.98 -13.98
N VAL A 395 16.17 -2.41 -14.62
CA VAL A 395 15.62 -3.76 -14.42
C VAL A 395 16.64 -4.83 -14.83
N ARG A 396 17.28 -4.66 -15.99
CA ARG A 396 18.26 -5.62 -16.50
C ARG A 396 19.55 -5.73 -15.65
N THR A 397 19.99 -4.65 -15.02
CA THR A 397 21.36 -4.60 -14.44
C THR A 397 21.40 -4.30 -12.94
N GLY A 398 20.28 -3.88 -12.34
CA GLY A 398 20.21 -3.36 -10.97
C GLY A 398 21.07 -2.11 -10.72
N ARG A 399 21.67 -1.53 -11.77
CA ARG A 399 22.64 -0.44 -11.69
C ARG A 399 22.36 0.60 -12.78
N GLY A 400 22.61 1.87 -12.49
CA GLY A 400 22.54 2.89 -13.52
C GLY A 400 23.13 4.21 -13.02
N LYS A 401 23.88 4.90 -13.90
CA LYS A 401 24.34 6.28 -13.66
C LYS A 401 23.17 7.25 -13.37
N ARG A 402 21.95 6.81 -13.71
CA ARG A 402 20.65 7.48 -13.61
C ARG A 402 19.70 6.83 -12.60
N GLY A 403 20.20 6.10 -11.60
CA GLY A 403 19.34 5.50 -10.56
C GLY A 403 18.44 6.50 -9.83
N ARG A 404 18.83 7.78 -9.80
CA ARG A 404 17.95 8.89 -9.35
C ARG A 404 16.78 9.14 -10.31
N ASP A 405 17.00 9.04 -11.61
CA ASP A 405 16.01 9.33 -12.67
C ASP A 405 14.84 8.34 -12.70
N VAL A 406 15.00 7.19 -12.04
CA VAL A 406 13.93 6.18 -11.88
C VAL A 406 13.42 6.07 -10.44
N SER A 407 14.02 6.81 -9.50
CA SER A 407 13.77 6.63 -8.06
C SER A 407 12.39 7.05 -7.60
N THR A 408 11.73 7.94 -8.33
CA THR A 408 10.39 8.46 -8.00
C THR A 408 9.30 7.97 -8.95
N LEU A 409 9.67 7.30 -10.06
CA LEU A 409 8.73 6.96 -11.12
C LEU A 409 7.55 6.13 -10.63
N TRP A 410 7.80 5.17 -9.75
CA TRP A 410 6.74 4.36 -9.16
C TRP A 410 5.71 5.19 -8.40
N ASP A 411 6.17 6.08 -7.53
CA ASP A 411 5.29 6.89 -6.66
C ASP A 411 4.56 7.99 -7.45
N GLU A 412 5.18 8.48 -8.51
CA GLU A 412 4.62 9.51 -9.40
C GLU A 412 3.60 8.94 -10.39
N ALA A 413 3.72 7.68 -10.81
CA ALA A 413 2.83 7.04 -11.78
C ALA A 413 1.37 6.91 -11.31
N PHE A 414 1.11 6.96 -9.99
CA PHE A 414 -0.23 6.83 -9.43
C PHE A 414 -0.77 8.16 -8.89
N PRO A 415 -2.08 8.47 -9.03
CA PRO A 415 -3.09 7.61 -9.61
C PRO A 415 -3.01 7.57 -11.15
N MET A 416 -3.19 6.38 -11.71
CA MET A 416 -3.47 6.22 -13.13
C MET A 416 -4.99 6.33 -13.34
N VAL A 417 -5.42 7.07 -14.36
CA VAL A 417 -6.83 7.40 -14.55
C VAL A 417 -7.27 7.03 -15.96
N ARG A 418 -8.31 6.20 -16.06
CA ARG A 418 -9.10 6.10 -17.30
C ARG A 418 -10.21 7.12 -17.21
N LEU A 419 -10.11 8.17 -18.01
CA LEU A 419 -11.13 9.22 -18.07
C LEU A 419 -12.46 8.65 -18.59
N PRO A 420 -13.61 9.18 -18.13
CA PRO A 420 -14.90 8.79 -18.66
C PRO A 420 -15.01 9.22 -20.13
N ALA A 421 -15.67 8.41 -20.96
CA ALA A 421 -15.85 8.71 -22.38
C ALA A 421 -16.79 9.90 -22.64
N THR A 422 -17.67 10.19 -21.69
CA THR A 422 -18.57 11.37 -21.69
C THR A 422 -18.42 12.12 -20.36
N PRO A 423 -18.76 13.42 -20.30
CA PRO A 423 -18.64 14.20 -19.05
C PRO A 423 -19.38 13.60 -17.85
N ASP A 424 -20.51 12.94 -18.08
CA ASP A 424 -21.37 12.27 -17.09
C ASP A 424 -21.14 10.75 -17.00
N GLY A 425 -20.13 10.25 -17.71
CA GLY A 425 -19.84 8.83 -17.84
C GLY A 425 -19.14 8.21 -16.63
N LEU A 426 -18.70 6.96 -16.82
CA LEU A 426 -17.94 6.20 -15.82
C LEU A 426 -16.44 6.28 -16.10
N GLY A 427 -15.68 6.83 -15.16
CA GLY A 427 -14.22 6.80 -15.14
C GLY A 427 -13.68 5.79 -14.12
N VAL A 428 -12.39 5.47 -14.23
CA VAL A 428 -11.69 4.55 -13.32
C VAL A 428 -10.41 5.21 -12.81
N ILE A 429 -10.20 5.17 -11.50
CA ILE A 429 -8.97 5.64 -10.84
C ILE A 429 -8.27 4.42 -10.25
N LEU A 430 -7.06 4.13 -10.71
CA LEU A 430 -6.23 3.01 -10.28
C LEU A 430 -5.19 3.53 -9.28
N LEU A 431 -5.20 2.99 -8.07
CA LEU A 431 -4.35 3.43 -6.97
C LEU A 431 -3.29 2.38 -6.62
N ASN A 432 -2.10 2.86 -6.25
CA ASN A 432 -1.15 2.07 -5.51
C ASN A 432 -1.44 2.22 -4.00
N SER A 433 -1.89 1.12 -3.40
CA SER A 433 -2.22 1.04 -1.98
C SER A 433 -1.19 0.28 -1.13
N ASN A 434 -0.09 -0.14 -1.74
CA ASN A 434 0.96 -0.92 -1.07
C ASN A 434 1.75 -0.01 -0.12
N ALA A 435 1.84 -0.38 1.16
CA ALA A 435 2.75 0.31 2.06
C ALA A 435 4.21 0.01 1.67
N ASP A 436 5.10 0.96 1.99
CA ASP A 436 6.54 0.79 1.80
C ASP A 436 7.10 -0.19 2.85
N THR A 437 6.93 -1.49 2.58
CA THR A 437 7.29 -2.55 3.51
C THR A 437 8.60 -3.19 3.13
N HIS A 438 9.39 -3.52 4.16
CA HIS A 438 10.72 -4.09 4.02
C HIS A 438 10.81 -5.52 4.54
N PHE A 439 9.79 -5.99 5.28
CA PHE A 439 9.74 -7.34 5.83
C PHE A 439 8.60 -8.12 5.17
N SER A 440 8.87 -9.39 4.85
CA SER A 440 7.82 -10.29 4.35
C SER A 440 6.65 -10.43 5.35
N PHE A 441 6.92 -10.37 6.66
CA PHE A 441 5.87 -10.35 7.69
C PHE A 441 4.95 -9.12 7.61
N THR A 442 5.45 -7.97 7.18
CA THR A 442 4.67 -6.73 7.03
C THR A 442 4.13 -6.55 5.62
N ASN A 443 4.33 -7.52 4.72
CA ASN A 443 4.02 -7.43 3.30
C ASN A 443 2.57 -7.02 3.02
N ALA A 444 1.63 -7.54 3.82
CA ALA A 444 0.20 -7.32 3.66
C ALA A 444 -0.26 -5.90 4.00
N LEU A 445 0.60 -5.05 4.56
CA LEU A 445 0.19 -3.72 5.01
C LEU A 445 -0.11 -2.79 3.82
N GLY A 446 -1.30 -2.19 3.87
CA GLY A 446 -1.72 -1.16 2.92
C GLY A 446 -1.63 0.26 3.49
N MET A 447 -1.27 1.22 2.64
CA MET A 447 -1.33 2.65 2.94
C MET A 447 -1.61 3.45 1.67
N LEU A 448 -2.39 4.53 1.79
CA LEU A 448 -2.52 5.51 0.71
C LEU A 448 -1.68 6.76 0.99
N PRO A 449 -0.64 7.07 0.20
CA PRO A 449 0.14 8.28 0.38
C PRO A 449 -0.71 9.55 0.23
N ALA A 450 -0.45 10.56 1.07
CA ALA A 450 -1.21 11.81 1.08
C ALA A 450 -1.17 12.54 -0.27
N GLU A 451 -0.07 12.43 -1.01
CA GLU A 451 0.04 13.01 -2.34
C GLU A 451 -0.88 12.32 -3.36
N GLN A 452 -0.96 10.98 -3.32
CA GLN A 452 -1.84 10.21 -4.18
C GLN A 452 -3.32 10.48 -3.85
N GLU A 453 -3.64 10.63 -2.56
CA GLU A 453 -4.96 11.04 -2.07
C GLU A 453 -5.37 12.43 -2.59
N ARG A 454 -4.47 13.43 -2.47
CA ARG A 454 -4.72 14.78 -3.00
C ARG A 454 -4.94 14.77 -4.51
N ARG A 455 -4.13 14.02 -5.26
CA ARG A 455 -4.30 13.88 -6.71
C ARG A 455 -5.63 13.21 -7.05
N THR A 456 -5.99 12.13 -6.35
CA THR A 456 -7.28 11.43 -6.53
C THR A 456 -8.47 12.35 -6.30
N THR A 457 -8.47 13.11 -5.20
CA THR A 457 -9.56 14.05 -4.92
C THR A 457 -9.59 15.21 -5.91
N ALA A 458 -8.45 15.66 -6.42
CA ALA A 458 -8.38 16.66 -7.48
C ALA A 458 -8.98 16.14 -8.80
N VAL A 459 -8.70 14.89 -9.18
CA VAL A 459 -9.31 14.22 -10.36
C VAL A 459 -10.83 14.20 -10.23
N ILE A 460 -11.34 13.72 -9.09
CA ILE A 460 -12.78 13.64 -8.84
C ILE A 460 -13.43 15.03 -8.90
N ARG A 461 -12.76 16.07 -8.39
CA ARG A 461 -13.27 17.47 -8.44
C ARG A 461 -13.23 18.08 -9.83
N ALA A 462 -12.22 17.77 -10.63
CA ALA A 462 -12.08 18.29 -12.00
C ALA A 462 -13.20 17.79 -12.93
N HIS A 463 -13.81 16.65 -12.61
CA HIS A 463 -14.95 16.08 -13.35
C HIS A 463 -16.17 15.94 -12.43
N PRO A 464 -16.93 17.03 -12.20
CA PRO A 464 -18.03 17.02 -11.24
C PRO A 464 -19.20 16.11 -11.65
N GLU A 465 -19.48 16.01 -12.95
CA GLU A 465 -20.59 15.20 -13.50
C GLU A 465 -20.24 13.71 -13.61
N ALA A 466 -18.96 13.37 -13.61
CA ALA A 466 -18.50 11.99 -13.80
C ALA A 466 -18.71 11.13 -12.54
N SER A 467 -19.00 9.86 -12.81
CA SER A 467 -18.99 8.78 -11.81
C SER A 467 -17.66 8.02 -11.86
N TRP A 468 -17.24 7.49 -10.73
CA TRP A 468 -15.88 6.95 -10.56
C TRP A 468 -15.87 5.59 -9.87
N LEU A 469 -15.18 4.64 -10.48
CA LEU A 469 -14.65 3.48 -9.79
C LEU A 469 -13.27 3.84 -9.23
N VAL A 470 -13.14 3.87 -7.91
CA VAL A 470 -11.85 4.08 -7.24
C VAL A 470 -11.30 2.72 -6.84
N ALA A 471 -10.33 2.22 -7.59
CA ALA A 471 -9.78 0.89 -7.46
C ALA A 471 -8.46 0.92 -6.67
N LEU A 472 -8.33 0.01 -5.70
CA LEU A 472 -7.09 -0.24 -4.96
C LEU A 472 -6.99 -1.73 -4.62
N HIS A 473 -5.85 -2.20 -4.12
CA HIS A 473 -5.70 -3.60 -3.73
C HIS A 473 -6.20 -3.87 -2.31
N HIS A 474 -5.71 -3.10 -1.33
CA HIS A 474 -6.02 -3.30 0.09
C HIS A 474 -7.44 -2.86 0.49
N HIS A 475 -7.91 -3.31 1.65
CA HIS A 475 -9.25 -2.99 2.11
C HIS A 475 -9.30 -1.53 2.56
N LEU A 476 -10.30 -0.78 2.12
CA LEU A 476 -10.44 0.61 2.58
C LEU A 476 -10.68 0.66 4.10
N VAL A 477 -11.48 -0.27 4.63
CA VAL A 477 -11.81 -0.40 6.05
C VAL A 477 -12.11 -1.86 6.40
N GLU A 478 -11.97 -2.22 7.67
CA GLU A 478 -12.25 -3.57 8.16
C GLU A 478 -13.75 -3.92 8.12
N TYR A 479 -14.04 -5.14 7.67
CA TYR A 479 -15.42 -5.62 7.52
C TYR A 479 -16.11 -5.80 8.88
N PRO A 480 -17.44 -5.60 8.93
CA PRO A 480 -18.20 -5.79 10.17
C PRO A 480 -18.43 -7.28 10.53
N ARG A 481 -17.80 -8.23 9.81
CA ARG A 481 -17.99 -9.68 10.04
C ARG A 481 -17.12 -10.18 11.20
N PRO A 482 -17.64 -11.06 12.08
CA PRO A 482 -16.82 -11.72 13.07
C PRO A 482 -15.78 -12.62 12.37
N THR A 483 -14.51 -12.43 12.72
CA THR A 483 -13.39 -13.25 12.26
C THR A 483 -13.06 -14.30 13.32
N ARG A 484 -12.36 -15.38 12.93
CA ARG A 484 -11.94 -16.42 13.90
C ARG A 484 -10.72 -15.95 14.69
N SER A 485 -9.79 -15.30 14.01
CA SER A 485 -8.59 -14.73 14.61
C SER A 485 -8.59 -13.21 14.57
N LEU A 486 -7.80 -12.61 15.46
CA LEU A 486 -7.51 -11.18 15.45
C LEU A 486 -6.55 -10.82 14.30
N SER A 487 -5.62 -11.71 13.95
CA SER A 487 -4.69 -11.55 12.83
C SER A 487 -5.41 -11.38 11.49
N GLU A 488 -6.57 -12.01 11.30
CA GLU A 488 -7.41 -11.76 10.12
C GLU A 488 -7.81 -10.28 9.99
N ARG A 489 -7.99 -9.55 11.10
CA ARG A 489 -8.45 -8.14 11.13
C ARG A 489 -7.31 -7.12 11.10
N ILE A 490 -6.10 -7.54 11.41
CA ILE A 490 -4.95 -6.64 11.51
C ILE A 490 -4.13 -6.81 10.24
N GLY A 491 -3.90 -5.68 9.57
CA GLY A 491 -2.94 -5.62 8.47
C GLY A 491 -3.52 -5.82 7.08
N THR A 492 -4.79 -6.23 6.92
CA THR A 492 -5.42 -6.36 5.59
C THR A 492 -6.11 -5.08 5.10
N ALA A 493 -6.44 -4.18 6.03
CA ALA A 493 -7.01 -2.87 5.73
C ALA A 493 -5.93 -1.79 5.71
N LEU A 494 -6.19 -0.74 4.92
CA LEU A 494 -5.38 0.46 4.87
C LEU A 494 -5.16 1.01 6.27
N ILE A 495 -3.90 1.21 6.64
CA ILE A 495 -3.49 1.81 7.91
C ILE A 495 -4.17 3.18 8.10
N ASN A 496 -4.24 3.97 7.03
CA ASN A 496 -4.92 5.27 7.01
C ASN A 496 -6.28 5.24 6.28
N GLY A 497 -6.93 4.08 6.23
CA GLY A 497 -8.18 3.87 5.50
C GLY A 497 -9.33 4.79 5.92
N SER A 498 -9.53 4.99 7.23
CA SER A 498 -10.53 5.92 7.76
C SER A 498 -10.29 7.36 7.30
N TRP A 499 -9.03 7.78 7.16
CA TRP A 499 -8.69 9.09 6.61
C TRP A 499 -9.14 9.19 5.16
N PHE A 500 -8.71 8.24 4.33
CA PHE A 500 -9.01 8.28 2.90
C PHE A 500 -10.52 8.21 2.62
N LEU A 501 -11.25 7.39 3.37
CA LEU A 501 -12.71 7.32 3.31
C LEU A 501 -13.35 8.70 3.54
N ARG A 502 -12.87 9.47 4.53
CA ARG A 502 -13.37 10.84 4.78
C ARG A 502 -13.07 11.78 3.62
N GLN A 503 -11.96 11.59 2.91
CA GLN A 503 -11.62 12.38 1.72
C GLN A 503 -12.52 12.07 0.52
N LEU A 504 -12.99 10.82 0.41
CA LEU A 504 -13.96 10.40 -0.60
C LEU A 504 -15.41 10.77 -0.25
N LYS A 505 -15.72 10.98 1.03
CA LYS A 505 -17.07 11.28 1.53
C LYS A 505 -17.80 12.39 0.75
N PRO A 506 -17.19 13.52 0.37
CA PRO A 506 -17.87 14.57 -0.40
C PRO A 506 -18.37 14.11 -1.77
N ALA A 507 -17.79 13.05 -2.34
CA ALA A 507 -18.16 12.48 -3.63
C ALA A 507 -18.84 11.10 -3.50
N ALA A 508 -19.27 10.72 -2.30
CA ALA A 508 -19.74 9.35 -2.01
C ALA A 508 -20.86 8.84 -2.92
N ARG A 509 -21.73 9.74 -3.42
CA ARG A 509 -22.84 9.38 -4.32
C ARG A 509 -22.43 8.99 -5.73
N ARG A 510 -21.23 9.38 -6.15
CA ARG A 510 -20.68 9.16 -7.49
C ARG A 510 -19.41 8.31 -7.48
N VAL A 511 -19.07 7.73 -6.33
CA VAL A 511 -17.86 6.91 -6.15
C VAL A 511 -18.27 5.55 -5.61
N VAL A 512 -17.75 4.49 -6.25
CA VAL A 512 -17.69 3.15 -5.66
C VAL A 512 -16.23 2.76 -5.52
N VAL A 513 -15.85 2.30 -4.33
CA VAL A 513 -14.49 1.81 -4.08
C VAL A 513 -14.44 0.32 -4.36
N MET A 514 -13.46 -0.13 -5.15
CA MET A 514 -13.30 -1.53 -5.55
C MET A 514 -11.94 -2.06 -5.10
N HIS A 515 -11.89 -3.21 -4.42
CA HIS A 515 -10.62 -3.78 -3.94
C HIS A 515 -10.57 -5.31 -3.82
N GLY A 516 -9.43 -5.85 -3.38
CA GLY A 516 -9.13 -7.28 -3.28
C GLY A 516 -8.49 -7.69 -1.96
N HIS A 517 -7.36 -8.40 -2.00
CA HIS A 517 -6.39 -8.70 -0.94
C HIS A 517 -6.77 -9.76 0.10
N ARG A 518 -8.05 -9.99 0.40
CA ARG A 518 -8.47 -10.99 1.42
C ARG A 518 -9.03 -12.28 0.81
N HIS A 519 -9.09 -12.37 -0.51
CA HIS A 519 -9.61 -13.54 -1.24
C HIS A 519 -11.07 -13.87 -0.99
N VAL A 520 -11.78 -12.99 -0.28
CA VAL A 520 -13.17 -13.14 0.11
C VAL A 520 -13.95 -11.91 -0.31
N ASP A 521 -15.14 -12.14 -0.84
CA ASP A 521 -16.00 -11.08 -1.30
C ASP A 521 -16.74 -10.40 -0.15
N TRP A 522 -16.94 -9.10 -0.34
CA TRP A 522 -17.80 -8.30 0.51
C TRP A 522 -18.35 -7.11 -0.28
N THR A 523 -19.60 -6.79 -0.04
CA THR A 523 -20.22 -5.56 -0.55
C THR A 523 -20.88 -4.86 0.61
N GLY A 524 -20.54 -3.58 0.78
CA GLY A 524 -21.03 -2.79 1.89
C GLY A 524 -20.91 -1.30 1.65
N ARG A 525 -21.14 -0.55 2.72
CA ARG A 525 -21.07 0.91 2.70
C ARG A 525 -20.58 1.48 4.01
N CYS A 526 -20.03 2.68 3.91
CA CYS A 526 -19.72 3.55 5.04
C CYS A 526 -20.40 4.90 4.81
N GLY A 527 -21.53 5.13 5.49
CA GLY A 527 -22.43 6.23 5.12
C GLY A 527 -23.03 6.01 3.73
N GLU A 528 -22.84 6.96 2.82
CA GLU A 528 -23.27 6.85 1.41
C GLU A 528 -22.22 6.18 0.51
N LEU A 529 -20.94 6.11 0.93
CA LEU A 529 -19.86 5.56 0.12
C LEU A 529 -19.96 4.04 0.07
N ARG A 530 -20.03 3.48 -1.14
CA ARG A 530 -20.13 2.03 -1.36
C ARG A 530 -18.75 1.43 -1.62
N ILE A 531 -18.56 0.22 -1.11
CA ILE A 531 -17.29 -0.51 -1.16
C ILE A 531 -17.60 -1.94 -1.63
N VAL A 532 -16.86 -2.39 -2.62
CA VAL A 532 -16.98 -3.72 -3.24
C VAL A 532 -15.62 -4.39 -3.19
N SER A 533 -15.59 -5.63 -2.71
CA SER A 533 -14.39 -6.46 -2.67
C SER A 533 -14.59 -7.71 -3.50
N ALA A 534 -13.59 -8.01 -4.32
CA ALA A 534 -13.51 -9.24 -5.09
C ALA A 534 -13.00 -10.42 -4.22
N PRO A 535 -13.54 -11.63 -4.45
CA PRO A 535 -12.90 -12.85 -4.00
C PRO A 535 -11.72 -13.19 -4.91
N SER A 536 -10.87 -14.12 -4.47
CA SER A 536 -9.87 -14.70 -5.37
C SER A 536 -10.55 -15.75 -6.27
N PRO A 537 -10.38 -15.68 -7.60
CA PRO A 537 -10.88 -16.69 -8.51
C PRO A 537 -10.00 -17.95 -8.53
N VAL A 538 -8.80 -17.91 -7.94
CA VAL A 538 -7.90 -19.07 -7.87
C VAL A 538 -7.94 -19.75 -6.51
N MET A 539 -8.18 -19.02 -5.42
CA MET A 539 -8.21 -19.57 -4.07
C MET A 539 -9.61 -19.96 -3.59
N GLY A 540 -9.66 -20.84 -2.60
CA GLY A 540 -10.93 -21.28 -2.00
C GLY A 540 -11.89 -21.90 -3.03
N ARG A 541 -13.16 -21.47 -2.98
CA ARG A 541 -14.21 -21.81 -3.95
C ARG A 541 -14.15 -20.81 -5.12
N PRO A 542 -13.59 -21.22 -6.27
CA PRO A 542 -13.17 -20.28 -7.30
C PRO A 542 -14.38 -19.66 -8.02
N HIS A 543 -14.51 -18.34 -7.95
CA HIS A 543 -15.50 -17.56 -8.68
C HIS A 543 -15.05 -16.10 -8.79
N PHE A 544 -15.71 -15.33 -9.66
CA PHE A 544 -15.61 -13.87 -9.67
C PHE A 544 -16.97 -13.23 -9.89
N TRP A 545 -17.02 -11.90 -9.76
CA TRP A 545 -18.24 -11.12 -9.94
C TRP A 545 -18.14 -10.22 -11.16
N ILE A 546 -19.21 -10.17 -11.94
CA ILE A 546 -19.48 -9.10 -12.89
C ILE A 546 -20.34 -8.09 -12.16
N GLN A 547 -19.71 -6.99 -11.76
CA GLN A 547 -20.35 -5.87 -11.11
C GLN A 547 -21.13 -5.06 -12.15
N ARG A 548 -22.33 -4.63 -11.79
CA ARG A 548 -23.23 -3.87 -12.66
C ARG A 548 -23.40 -2.47 -12.09
N PHE A 549 -23.15 -1.45 -12.90
CA PHE A 549 -23.21 -0.04 -12.47
C PHE A 549 -24.05 0.81 -13.41
N GLY A 550 -24.83 1.73 -12.87
CA GLY A 550 -25.43 2.81 -13.66
C GLY A 550 -24.79 4.14 -13.31
N ALA A 551 -24.27 4.86 -14.30
CA ALA A 551 -23.72 6.20 -14.15
C ALA A 551 -24.66 7.20 -14.85
N SER A 552 -25.27 8.10 -14.09
CA SER A 552 -26.10 9.18 -14.64
C SER A 552 -26.34 10.28 -13.61
N GLY A 553 -26.36 11.54 -14.05
CA GLY A 553 -26.75 12.70 -13.22
C GLY A 553 -25.92 12.86 -11.95
N GLY A 554 -24.60 12.63 -12.03
CA GLY A 554 -23.70 12.72 -10.88
C GLY A 554 -23.97 11.68 -9.79
N ARG A 555 -24.58 10.53 -10.14
CA ARG A 555 -24.81 9.40 -9.25
C ARG A 555 -24.32 8.09 -9.87
N LEU A 556 -23.65 7.30 -9.04
CA LEU A 556 -23.21 5.95 -9.36
C LEU A 556 -24.06 4.93 -8.61
N THR A 557 -24.93 4.25 -9.35
CA THR A 557 -25.78 3.18 -8.83
C THR A 557 -25.07 1.84 -8.87
N LEU A 558 -25.26 1.03 -7.84
CA LEU A 558 -24.71 -0.32 -7.74
C LEU A 558 -25.85 -1.33 -7.80
N LEU A 559 -25.91 -2.07 -8.90
CA LEU A 559 -26.94 -3.07 -9.17
C LEU A 559 -26.52 -4.44 -8.65
N LYS A 560 -27.47 -5.37 -8.62
CA LYS A 560 -27.20 -6.76 -8.25
C LYS A 560 -26.15 -7.35 -9.21
N PRO A 561 -25.02 -7.85 -8.70
CA PRO A 561 -23.95 -8.39 -9.54
C PRO A 561 -24.31 -9.79 -10.05
N GLN A 562 -23.62 -10.20 -11.11
CA GLN A 562 -23.69 -11.56 -11.65
C GLN A 562 -22.49 -12.36 -11.14
N ARG A 563 -22.76 -13.53 -10.57
CA ARG A 563 -21.72 -14.50 -10.16
C ARG A 563 -21.28 -15.31 -11.38
N VAL A 564 -19.97 -15.50 -11.52
CA VAL A 564 -19.40 -16.44 -12.49
C VAL A 564 -18.59 -17.47 -11.72
N ASP A 565 -19.11 -18.69 -11.62
CA ASP A 565 -18.40 -19.81 -11.02
C ASP A 565 -17.35 -20.36 -11.98
N ILE A 566 -16.20 -20.76 -11.44
CA ILE A 566 -15.09 -21.30 -12.21
C ILE A 566 -15.07 -22.81 -12.01
N ALA A 567 -15.02 -23.56 -13.11
CA ALA A 567 -14.93 -25.01 -13.06
C ALA A 567 -13.64 -25.42 -12.34
N GLU A 568 -13.74 -26.36 -11.40
CA GLU A 568 -12.53 -26.93 -10.82
C GLU A 568 -11.82 -27.80 -11.87
N PRO A 569 -10.55 -27.51 -12.19
CA PRO A 569 -9.79 -28.40 -13.04
C PRO A 569 -9.62 -29.76 -12.33
N PRO A 570 -9.60 -30.88 -13.09
CA PRO A 570 -9.44 -32.21 -12.50
C PRO A 570 -8.17 -32.24 -11.64
N ARG A 571 -8.30 -32.67 -10.37
CA ARG A 571 -7.15 -32.86 -9.50
C ARG A 571 -6.24 -33.91 -10.15
N MET A 572 -4.98 -33.56 -10.40
CA MET A 572 -3.98 -34.57 -10.70
C MET A 572 -3.97 -35.58 -9.54
N ALA A 573 -4.26 -36.84 -9.83
CA ALA A 573 -4.24 -37.90 -8.84
C ALA A 573 -2.88 -37.89 -8.14
N ALA A 574 -2.90 -37.82 -6.80
CA ALA A 574 -1.69 -38.03 -6.04
C ALA A 574 -1.12 -39.41 -6.42
N PRO A 575 0.20 -39.55 -6.65
CA PRO A 575 0.79 -40.86 -6.81
C PRO A 575 0.45 -41.67 -5.57
N GLY A 576 -0.24 -42.80 -5.78
CA GLY A 576 -0.77 -43.63 -4.70
C GLY A 576 0.33 -43.95 -3.69
N VAL A 577 0.10 -43.55 -2.44
CA VAL A 577 0.75 -44.24 -1.32
C VAL A 577 0.26 -45.68 -1.43
N GLY A 578 1.14 -46.56 -1.89
CA GLY A 578 0.82 -47.97 -2.08
C GLY A 578 0.15 -48.52 -0.84
N ALA A 579 -0.96 -49.21 -1.05
CA ALA A 579 -1.55 -50.07 -0.05
C ALA A 579 -0.47 -51.10 0.36
N ALA A 580 0.21 -50.83 1.48
CA ALA A 580 0.98 -51.85 2.18
C ALA A 580 -0.04 -52.80 2.80
N GLY A 581 0.09 -54.08 2.43
CA GLY A 581 -0.97 -55.06 2.54
C GLY A 581 -1.41 -55.38 3.96
N GLU A 582 -2.72 -55.47 4.13
CA GLU A 582 -3.31 -56.41 5.07
C GLU A 582 -3.67 -57.68 4.29
N SER A 583 -2.89 -58.75 4.47
CA SER A 583 -3.41 -60.12 4.41
C SER A 583 -2.40 -61.14 4.95
N VAL A 584 -2.88 -61.96 5.89
CA VAL A 584 -2.44 -63.33 6.24
C VAL A 584 -1.24 -63.42 7.20
N THR A 585 -1.47 -63.49 8.52
CA THR A 585 -1.82 -64.67 9.35
C THR A 585 -2.04 -64.24 10.79
#